data_AF-A0A453GN63-F1
#
_entry.id   AF-A0A453GN63-F1
#
_cell.length_a   1.000
_cell.length_b   1.000
_cell.length_c   1.000
_cell.angle_alpha   90.00
_cell.angle_beta   90.00
_cell.angle_gamma   90.00
#
_symmetry.space_group_name_H-M   'P 1'
#
loop_
_entity.id
_entity.type
_entity.pdbx_description
1 polymer ?
#
loop_
_entity_poly.entity_id
_entity_poly.type
_entity_poly.pdbx_seq_one_letter_code
_entity_poly.pdbx_strand_id
1 'polypeptide(L)' 'IWLARNRATFEKKMIKTPFEIVFSMCSFLLYWTGLQQGEDAKKLRAGAEHIRAGTMQMMKLCDGA' A
#
# COMPACT_ATOMS: atom_id res chain seq x y z
N ILE A 1 -0.03 6.54 4.67
CA ILE A 1 0.23 6.69 6.13
C ILE A 1 -0.39 7.96 6.69
N TRP A 2 -0.01 9.16 6.22
CA TRP A 2 -0.53 10.43 6.75
C TRP A 2 -2.07 10.50 6.74
N LEU A 3 -2.70 10.17 5.62
CA LEU A 3 -4.17 10.16 5.50
C LEU A 3 -4.84 9.23 6.52
N ALA A 4 -4.26 8.05 6.74
CA ALA A 4 -4.78 7.05 7.68
C ALA A 4 -4.62 7.52 9.14
N ARG A 5 -3.47 8.16 9.47
CA ARG A 5 -3.26 8.80 10.79
C ARG A 5 -4.27 9.91 11.03
N ASN A 6 -4.49 10.79 10.04
CA ASN A 6 -5.45 11.88 10.18
C ASN A 6 -6.88 11.37 10.37
N ARG A 7 -7.29 10.34 9.63
CA ARG A 7 -8.59 9.70 9.82
C ARG A 7 -8.77 9.11 11.22
N ALA A 8 -7.73 8.47 11.75
CA ALA A 8 -7.77 7.94 13.11
C ALA A 8 -7.85 9.07 14.16
N THR A 9 -7.05 10.13 14.01
CA THR A 9 -6.98 11.25 14.99
C THR A 9 -8.19 12.17 14.92
N PHE A 10 -8.57 12.64 13.73
CA PHE A 10 -9.57 13.69 13.55
C PHE A 10 -10.97 13.14 13.28
N GLU A 11 -11.08 12.00 12.58
CA GLU A 11 -12.36 11.40 12.23
C GLU A 11 -12.75 10.23 13.14
N LYS A 12 -11.89 9.86 14.10
CA LYS A 12 -12.03 8.68 14.98
C LYS A 12 -12.24 7.36 14.22
N LYS A 13 -11.79 7.30 12.96
CA LYS A 13 -11.86 6.10 12.11
C LYS A 13 -10.58 5.29 12.30
N MET A 14 -10.62 4.35 13.24
CA MET A 14 -9.50 3.46 13.52
C MET A 14 -9.22 2.54 12.34
N ILE A 15 -7.94 2.30 12.11
CA ILE A 15 -7.44 1.38 11.10
C ILE A 15 -7.64 -0.04 11.65
N LYS A 16 -8.28 -0.93 10.88
CA LYS A 16 -8.61 -2.28 11.36
C LYS A 16 -7.43 -3.23 11.27
N THR A 17 -6.58 -3.02 10.28
CA THR A 17 -5.40 -3.85 10.04
C THR A 17 -4.29 -3.01 9.41
N PRO A 18 -3.01 -3.23 9.78
CA PRO A 18 -1.90 -2.53 9.15
C PRO A 18 -1.85 -2.73 7.63
N PHE A 19 -2.40 -3.84 7.12
CA PHE A 19 -2.46 -4.14 5.69
C PHE A 19 -3.27 -3.10 4.89
N GLU A 20 -4.30 -2.47 5.47
CA GLU A 20 -5.08 -1.41 4.80
C GLU A 20 -4.18 -0.23 4.39
N ILE A 21 -3.18 0.11 5.22
CA ILE A 21 -2.24 1.20 4.94
C ILE A 21 -1.32 0.82 3.77
N VAL A 22 -0.83 -0.42 3.76
CA VAL A 22 0.11 -0.90 2.75
C VAL A 22 -0.57 -1.05 1.39
N PHE A 23 -1.79 -1.60 1.35
CA PHE A 23 -2.56 -1.67 0.11
C PHE A 23 -2.95 -0.28 -0.41
N SER A 24 -3.33 0.66 0.46
CA SER A 24 -3.57 2.05 0.06
C SER A 24 -2.30 2.68 -0.55
N MET A 25 -1.12 2.44 0.04
CA MET A 25 0.16 2.88 -0.51
C MET A 25 0.43 2.27 -1.89
N CYS A 26 0.20 0.95 -2.08
CA CYS A 26 0.36 0.30 -3.37
C CYS A 26 -0.54 0.92 -4.45
N SER A 27 -1.80 1.24 -4.12
CA SER A 27 -2.70 1.93 -5.04
C SER A 27 -2.18 3.30 -5.47
N PHE A 28 -1.60 4.08 -4.56
CA PHE A 28 -0.98 5.36 -4.91
C PHE A 28 0.26 5.20 -5.77
N LEU A 29 1.13 4.23 -5.47
CA LEU A 29 2.32 3.95 -6.28
C LEU A 29 1.92 3.56 -7.71
N LEU A 30 0.93 2.67 -7.85
CA LEU A 30 0.40 2.26 -9.15
C LEU A 30 -0.22 3.44 -9.90
N TYR A 31 -0.97 4.32 -9.24
CA TYR A 31 -1.46 5.56 -9.85
C TYR A 31 -0.30 6.44 -10.34
N TRP A 32 0.73 6.63 -9.52
CA TRP A 32 1.91 7.43 -9.87
C TRP A 32 2.72 6.84 -11.01
N THR A 33 2.62 5.53 -11.31
CA THR A 33 3.26 4.97 -12.51
C THR A 33 2.78 5.64 -13.80
N GLY A 34 1.52 6.07 -13.86
CA GLY A 34 0.97 6.81 -15.00
C GLY A 34 1.49 8.24 -15.13
N LEU A 35 2.17 8.76 -14.09
CA LEU A 35 2.81 10.09 -14.09
C LEU A 35 4.30 10.02 -14.44
N GLN A 36 4.89 8.81 -14.48
CA GLN A 36 6.30 8.62 -14.80
C GLN A 36 6.48 8.27 -16.28
N GLN A 37 7.71 8.41 -16.78
CA GLN A 37 8.06 8.05 -18.16
C GLN A 37 9.15 6.97 -18.19
N GLY A 38 9.17 6.20 -19.29
CA GLY A 38 10.24 5.26 -19.60
C GLY A 38 10.51 4.25 -18.49
N GLU A 39 11.76 4.16 -18.09
CA GLU A 39 12.23 3.15 -17.14
C GLU A 39 11.77 3.40 -15.70
N ASP A 40 11.54 4.66 -15.33
CA ASP A 40 11.07 5.01 -13.98
C ASP A 40 9.64 4.53 -13.74
N ALA A 41 8.78 4.58 -14.76
CA ALA A 41 7.44 4.01 -14.71
C ALA A 41 7.48 2.49 -14.48
N LYS A 42 8.39 1.78 -15.16
CA LYS A 42 8.54 0.32 -15.00
C LYS A 42 9.06 -0.04 -13.62
N LYS A 43 10.11 0.65 -13.15
CA LYS A 43 10.70 0.43 -11.81
C LYS A 43 9.67 0.68 -10.71
N LEU A 44 8.92 1.77 -10.81
CA LEU A 44 7.88 2.10 -9.84
C LEU A 44 6.77 1.04 -9.81
N ARG A 45 6.31 0.59 -10.99
CA ARG A 45 5.31 -0.47 -11.10
C ARG A 45 5.81 -1.78 -10.50
N ALA A 46 7.03 -2.19 -10.86
CA ALA A 46 7.63 -3.42 -10.36
C ALA A 46 7.79 -3.37 -8.82
N GLY A 47 8.25 -2.24 -8.27
CA GLY A 47 8.36 -2.05 -6.83
C GLY A 47 7.02 -2.16 -6.11
N ALA A 48 5.96 -1.53 -6.67
CA ALA A 48 4.61 -1.59 -6.11
C ALA A 48 4.06 -3.04 -6.08
N GLU A 49 4.25 -3.80 -7.16
CA GLU A 49 3.81 -5.19 -7.23
C GLU A 49 4.59 -6.10 -6.26
N HIS A 50 5.90 -5.89 -6.08
CA HIS A 50 6.68 -6.63 -5.08
C HIS A 50 6.20 -6.37 -3.66
N ILE A 51 5.95 -5.11 -3.30
CA ILE A 51 5.41 -4.75 -1.98
C ILE A 51 4.04 -5.42 -1.78
N ARG A 52 3.16 -5.35 -2.79
CA ARG A 52 1.84 -5.98 -2.75
C ARG A 52 1.95 -7.49 -2.53
N ALA A 53 2.79 -8.18 -3.30
CA ALA A 53 2.97 -9.62 -3.21
C ALA A 53 3.51 -10.05 -1.84
N GLY A 54 4.54 -9.37 -1.33
CA GLY A 54 5.08 -9.63 0.00
C GLY A 54 4.06 -9.39 1.11
N THR A 55 3.27 -8.33 0.98
CA THR A 55 2.16 -8.03 1.93
C THR A 55 1.10 -9.12 1.91
N MET A 56 0.72 -9.63 0.74
CA MET A 56 -0.22 -10.76 0.63
C MET A 56 0.33 -12.03 1.25
N GLN A 57 1.64 -12.30 1.15
CA GLN A 57 2.27 -13.43 1.82
C GLN A 57 2.24 -13.26 3.35
N MET A 58 2.60 -12.08 3.86
CA MET A 58 2.52 -11.79 5.31
C MET A 58 1.09 -11.92 5.84
N MET A 59 0.09 -11.41 5.11
CA MET A 59 -1.31 -11.53 5.50
C MET A 59 -1.74 -13.01 5.62
N LYS A 60 -1.38 -13.85 4.64
CA LYS A 60 -1.65 -15.29 4.70
C LYS A 60 -0.99 -15.98 5.90
N LEU A 61 0.25 -15.58 6.24
CA LEU A 61 0.94 -16.11 7.42
C LEU A 61 0.26 -15.70 8.72
N CYS A 62 -0.33 -14.51 8.78
CA CYS A 62 -1.11 -14.05 9.94
C CYS A 62 -2.48 -14.73 10.04
N ASP A 63 -3.13 -15.05 8.92
CA ASP A 63 -4.44 -15.72 8.89
C ASP A 63 -4.35 -17.22 9.29
N GLY A 64 -3.15 -17.81 9.20
CA GLY A 64 -2.88 -19.20 9.60
C GLY A 64 -2.33 -19.37 11.02
N ALA A 65 -2.24 -18.30 11.82
CA ALA A 65 -1.74 -18.28 13.20
C ALA A 65 -2.88 -18.17 14.22
#